data_AF-A0A944C073-F1
#
_entry.id   AF-A0A944C073-F1
#
_cell.length_a   1.000
_cell.length_b   1.000
_cell.length_c   1.000
_cell.angle_alpha   90.00
_cell.angle_beta   90.00
_cell.angle_gamma   90.00
#
_symmetry.space_group_name_H-M   'P 1'
#
loop_
_entity.id
_entity.type
_entity.pdbx_description
1 polymer ?
#
loop_
_entity_poly.entity_id
_entity_poly.type
_entity_poly.pdbx_seq_one_letter_code
_entity_poly.pdbx_strand_id
1 'polypeptide(L)'
;MANKRNLKKAIRFACGDMAGECIFAENTIEGTDVAAWDQIILDIALLQEEAVNRVSVSFDKVPRDFENKKDYNKARRTYFKAVEKALAEYMHTETEQIVAAMNALLPKGKK
;
A
#
# COMPACT_ATOMS: atom_id res chain seq x y z
N MET A 1 -5.71 -14.50 13.47
CA MET A 1 -6.88 -14.14 12.62
C MET A 1 -6.56 -12.89 11.82
N ALA A 2 -6.44 -13.00 10.49
CA ALA A 2 -6.35 -11.83 9.62
C ALA A 2 -7.69 -11.07 9.66
N ASN A 3 -7.65 -9.81 10.07
CA ASN A 3 -8.80 -8.91 10.06
C ASN A 3 -8.35 -7.54 9.56
N LYS A 4 -9.31 -6.65 9.24
CA LYS A 4 -9.00 -5.31 8.70
C LYS A 4 -8.00 -4.53 9.56
N ARG A 5 -8.05 -4.69 10.89
CA ARG A 5 -7.13 -4.04 11.83
C ARG A 5 -5.70 -4.54 11.64
N ASN A 6 -5.51 -5.85 11.53
CA ASN A 6 -4.19 -6.45 11.32
C ASN A 6 -3.63 -6.09 9.93
N LEU A 7 -4.47 -6.01 8.90
CA LEU A 7 -4.04 -5.57 7.57
C LEU A 7 -3.58 -4.10 7.57
N LYS A 8 -4.35 -3.19 8.19
CA LYS A 8 -3.93 -1.78 8.35
C LYS A 8 -2.62 -1.63 9.12
N LYS A 9 -2.40 -2.47 10.13
CA LYS A 9 -1.11 -2.49 10.85
C LYS A 9 0.02 -2.94 9.95
N ALA A 10 -0.16 -4.02 9.19
CA ALA A 10 0.86 -4.52 8.27
C ALA A 10 1.23 -3.48 7.20
N ILE A 11 0.24 -2.80 6.61
CA ILE A 11 0.48 -1.71 5.65
C ILE A 11 1.34 -0.60 6.29
N ARG A 12 0.98 -0.16 7.50
CA ARG A 12 1.73 0.90 8.21
C ARG A 12 3.15 0.48 8.55
N PHE A 13 3.35 -0.77 8.96
CA PHE A 13 4.70 -1.27 9.21
C PHE A 13 5.53 -1.31 7.92
N ALA A 14 5.00 -1.88 6.84
CA ALA A 14 5.71 -1.92 5.57
C ALA A 14 6.07 -0.51 5.05
N CYS A 15 5.14 0.44 5.09
CA CYS A 15 5.41 1.82 4.67
C CYS A 15 6.39 2.52 5.62
N GLY A 16 6.26 2.32 6.94
CA GLY A 16 7.16 2.88 7.92
C GLY A 16 8.60 2.38 7.76
N ASP A 17 8.77 1.08 7.51
CA ASP A 17 10.09 0.48 7.26
C ASP A 17 10.71 1.06 5.98
N MET A 18 9.95 1.15 4.87
CA MET A 18 10.44 1.74 3.62
C MET A 18 10.84 3.22 3.79
N ALA A 19 10.02 4.01 4.48
CA ALA A 19 10.32 5.42 4.74
C ALA A 19 11.56 5.57 5.62
N GLY A 20 11.72 4.71 6.64
CA GLY A 20 12.90 4.69 7.50
C GLY A 20 14.19 4.44 6.73
N GLU A 21 14.18 3.48 5.82
CA GLU A 21 15.34 3.20 4.95
C GLU A 21 15.65 4.38 4.01
N CYS A 22 14.63 5.08 3.48
CA CYS A 22 14.83 6.28 2.67
C CYS A 22 15.47 7.41 3.47
N ILE A 23 14.97 7.70 4.67
CA ILE A 23 15.53 8.71 5.57
C ILE A 23 16.98 8.35 5.92
N PHE A 24 17.26 7.07 6.17
CA PHE A 24 18.62 6.63 6.44
C PHE A 24 19.54 6.84 5.24
N ALA A 25 19.10 6.46 4.03
CA ALA A 25 19.86 6.62 2.80
C ALA A 25 20.16 8.10 2.49
N GLU A 26 19.17 8.98 2.63
CA GLU A 26 19.31 10.43 2.47
C GLU A 26 20.42 11.01 3.34
N ASN A 27 20.50 10.55 4.61
CA ASN A 27 21.46 11.07 5.60
C ASN A 27 22.84 10.40 5.53
N THR A 28 23.00 9.30 4.77
CA THR A 28 24.25 8.52 4.75
C THR A 28 24.94 8.50 3.39
N ILE A 29 24.22 8.74 2.29
CA ILE A 29 24.80 8.78 0.95
C ILE A 29 25.29 10.20 0.65
N GLU A 30 26.61 10.38 0.63
CA GLU A 30 27.22 11.67 0.31
C GLU A 30 26.85 12.14 -1.11
N GLY A 31 26.46 13.42 -1.23
CA GLY A 31 26.15 14.04 -2.52
C GLY A 31 24.87 13.56 -3.19
N THR A 32 23.98 12.88 -2.45
CA THR A 32 22.68 12.44 -2.96
C THR A 32 21.69 13.61 -3.11
N ASP A 33 20.65 13.40 -3.90
CA ASP A 33 19.59 14.39 -4.09
C ASP A 33 18.56 14.29 -2.96
N VAL A 34 18.74 15.13 -1.94
CA VAL A 34 17.89 15.21 -0.75
C VAL A 34 16.43 15.47 -1.11
N ALA A 35 16.17 16.37 -2.06
CA ALA A 35 14.79 16.71 -2.44
C ALA A 35 14.08 15.52 -3.12
N ALA A 36 14.83 14.71 -3.86
CA ALA A 36 14.28 13.49 -4.45
C ALA A 36 13.99 12.42 -3.39
N TRP A 37 14.81 12.29 -2.35
CA TRP A 37 14.51 11.41 -1.21
C TRP A 37 13.28 11.86 -0.42
N ASP A 38 13.18 13.16 -0.12
CA ASP A 38 12.01 13.76 0.53
C ASP A 38 10.73 13.44 -0.24
N GLN A 39 10.76 13.56 -1.57
CA GLN A 39 9.61 13.22 -2.42
C GLN A 39 9.24 11.75 -2.31
N ILE A 40 10.21 10.83 -2.33
CA ILE A 40 9.94 9.39 -2.15
C ILE A 40 9.31 9.11 -0.77
N ILE A 41 9.78 9.77 0.29
CA ILE A 41 9.23 9.63 1.63
C ILE A 41 7.77 10.12 1.67
N LEU A 42 7.46 11.23 1.00
CA LEU A 42 6.08 11.71 0.85
C LEU A 42 5.21 10.74 0.06
N ASP A 43 5.72 10.17 -1.02
CA ASP A 43 5.00 9.18 -1.84
C ASP A 43 4.67 7.92 -1.02
N ILE A 44 5.61 7.45 -0.18
CA ILE A 44 5.38 6.36 0.77
C ILE A 44 4.30 6.72 1.80
N ALA A 45 4.30 7.96 2.31
CA ALA A 45 3.29 8.43 3.26
C ALA A 45 1.89 8.48 2.63
N LEU A 46 1.79 8.96 1.37
CA LEU A 46 0.56 8.97 0.59
C LEU A 46 0.06 7.55 0.32
N LEU A 47 0.94 6.64 -0.10
CA LEU A 47 0.63 5.21 -0.27
C LEU A 47 0.04 4.64 1.01
N GLN A 48 0.66 4.90 2.16
CA GLN A 48 0.17 4.42 3.45
C GLN A 48 -1.24 4.93 3.75
N GLU A 49 -1.48 6.24 3.62
CA GLU A 49 -2.77 6.85 3.91
C GLU A 49 -3.87 6.27 3.00
N GLU A 50 -3.62 6.25 1.70
CA GLU A 50 -4.58 5.74 0.72
C GLU A 50 -4.89 4.26 0.92
N ALA A 51 -3.88 3.43 1.11
CA ALA A 51 -4.06 1.99 1.31
C ALA A 51 -4.86 1.69 2.59
N VAL A 52 -4.57 2.40 3.69
CA VAL A 52 -5.33 2.27 4.94
C VAL A 52 -6.79 2.69 4.77
N ASN A 53 -7.04 3.73 3.99
CA ASN A 53 -8.40 4.18 3.66
C ASN A 53 -9.15 3.14 2.82
N ARG A 54 -8.51 2.59 1.78
CA ARG A 54 -9.06 1.54 0.89
C ARG A 54 -9.43 0.25 1.64
N VAL A 55 -8.76 -0.10 2.75
CA VAL A 55 -9.17 -1.24 3.60
C VAL A 55 -10.55 -1.05 4.27
N SER A 56 -11.00 0.20 4.44
CA SER A 56 -12.18 0.54 5.23
C SER A 56 -13.52 0.39 4.49
N VAL A 57 -13.56 -0.24 3.32
CA VAL A 57 -14.79 -0.32 2.51
C VAL A 57 -15.88 -1.21 3.12
N SER A 58 -17.14 -0.83 2.89
CA SER A 58 -18.34 -1.61 3.21
C SER A 58 -18.97 -2.16 1.93
N PHE A 59 -19.78 -3.20 2.08
CA PHE A 59 -20.67 -3.68 1.01
C PHE A 59 -22.00 -2.94 1.16
N ASP A 60 -22.46 -2.29 0.09
CA ASP A 60 -23.60 -1.37 0.09
C ASP A 60 -24.97 -2.07 0.06
N LYS A 61 -25.02 -3.34 -0.34
CA LYS A 61 -26.26 -4.12 -0.44
C LYS A 61 -26.63 -4.81 0.86
N VAL A 62 -27.93 -4.96 1.08
CA VAL A 62 -28.52 -5.69 2.21
C VAL A 62 -29.13 -7.02 1.75
N PRO A 63 -29.37 -7.99 2.66
CA PRO A 63 -29.96 -9.29 2.29
C PRO A 63 -31.32 -9.20 1.59
N ARG A 64 -32.08 -8.11 1.80
CA ARG A 64 -33.38 -7.87 1.15
C ARG A 64 -33.27 -7.51 -0.33
N ASP A 65 -32.08 -7.13 -0.79
CA ASP A 65 -31.81 -6.80 -2.20
C ASP A 65 -31.60 -8.05 -3.07
N PHE A 66 -31.67 -9.25 -2.48
CA PHE A 66 -31.39 -10.52 -3.15
C PHE A 66 -32.56 -11.48 -2.99
N GLU A 67 -32.76 -12.35 -3.98
CA GLU A 67 -33.81 -13.38 -3.96
C GLU A 67 -33.67 -14.34 -2.78
N ASN A 68 -32.43 -14.63 -2.37
CA ASN A 68 -32.14 -15.52 -1.26
C ASN A 68 -30.82 -15.17 -0.56
N LYS A 69 -30.64 -15.71 0.65
CA LYS A 69 -29.44 -15.49 1.48
C LYS A 69 -28.16 -16.03 0.83
N LYS A 70 -28.25 -17.05 -0.02
CA LYS A 70 -27.09 -17.66 -0.70
C LYS A 70 -26.51 -16.68 -1.72
N ASP A 71 -27.36 -16.00 -2.48
CA ASP A 71 -26.95 -15.02 -3.49
C ASP A 71 -26.37 -13.76 -2.85
N TYR A 72 -26.96 -13.27 -1.75
CA TYR A 72 -26.37 -12.20 -0.94
C TYR A 72 -24.95 -12.57 -0.46
N ASN A 73 -24.78 -13.76 0.11
CA ASN A 73 -23.48 -14.21 0.60
C ASN A 73 -22.46 -14.36 -0.53
N LYS A 74 -22.89 -14.83 -1.71
CA LYS A 74 -22.05 -14.94 -2.90
C LYS A 74 -21.59 -13.55 -3.36
N ALA A 75 -22.52 -12.61 -3.53
CA ALA A 75 -22.21 -11.24 -3.95
C ALA A 75 -21.26 -10.54 -2.97
N ARG A 76 -21.54 -10.65 -1.66
CA ARG A 76 -20.69 -10.08 -0.60
C ARG A 76 -19.27 -10.65 -0.63
N ARG A 77 -19.12 -11.97 -0.82
CA ARG A 77 -17.78 -12.62 -0.93
C ARG A 77 -17.04 -12.16 -2.17
N THR A 78 -17.72 -12.12 -3.32
CA THR A 78 -17.13 -11.65 -4.59
C THR A 78 -16.65 -10.21 -4.46
N TYR A 79 -17.45 -9.32 -3.85
CA TYR A 79 -17.08 -7.92 -3.62
C TYR A 79 -15.80 -7.80 -2.80
N PHE A 80 -15.73 -8.41 -1.61
CA PHE A 80 -14.53 -8.29 -0.77
C PHE A 80 -13.30 -8.96 -1.39
N LYS A 81 -13.47 -10.05 -2.16
CA LYS A 81 -12.37 -10.65 -2.92
C LYS A 81 -11.83 -9.71 -4.00
N ALA A 82 -12.71 -8.97 -4.68
CA ALA A 82 -12.31 -7.97 -5.66
C ALA A 82 -11.58 -6.79 -5.00
N VAL A 83 -12.06 -6.32 -3.84
CA VAL A 83 -11.39 -5.28 -3.04
C VAL A 83 -10.00 -5.73 -2.60
N GLU A 84 -9.87 -6.94 -2.06
CA GLU A 84 -8.58 -7.49 -1.62
C GLU A 84 -7.59 -7.58 -2.79
N LYS A 85 -8.05 -8.03 -3.96
CA LYS A 85 -7.24 -8.09 -5.18
C LYS A 85 -6.79 -6.69 -5.62
N ALA A 86 -7.72 -5.75 -5.72
CA ALA A 86 -7.42 -4.38 -6.14
C ALA A 86 -6.46 -3.67 -5.17
N LEU A 87 -6.60 -3.92 -3.86
CA LEU A 87 -5.67 -3.39 -2.86
C LEU A 87 -4.27 -3.99 -3.00
N ALA A 88 -4.16 -5.30 -3.24
CA ALA A 88 -2.88 -5.97 -3.45
C ALA A 88 -2.18 -5.46 -4.71
N GLU A 89 -2.90 -5.33 -5.82
CA GLU A 89 -2.40 -4.78 -7.08
C GLU A 89 -1.94 -3.32 -6.92
N TYR A 90 -2.72 -2.50 -6.20
CA TYR A 90 -2.37 -1.13 -5.86
C TYR A 90 -1.07 -1.07 -5.05
N MET A 91 -1.00 -1.78 -3.92
CA MET A 91 0.19 -1.81 -3.07
C MET A 91 1.42 -2.25 -3.85
N HIS A 92 1.29 -3.28 -4.69
CA HIS A 92 2.39 -3.79 -5.50
C HIS A 92 2.91 -2.74 -6.48
N THR A 93 2.00 -2.13 -7.26
CA THR A 93 2.34 -1.15 -8.29
C THR A 93 3.03 0.08 -7.68
N GLU A 94 2.47 0.65 -6.62
CA GLU A 94 3.05 1.82 -5.95
C GLU A 94 4.40 1.48 -5.31
N THR A 95 4.53 0.31 -4.69
CA THR A 95 5.80 -0.13 -4.10
C THR A 95 6.88 -0.31 -5.18
N GLU A 96 6.55 -0.86 -6.35
CA GLU A 96 7.50 -0.98 -7.46
C GLU A 96 7.98 0.39 -7.96
N GLN A 97 7.08 1.37 -8.05
CA GLN A 97 7.45 2.74 -8.44
C GLN A 97 8.39 3.38 -7.41
N ILE A 98 8.08 3.26 -6.12
CA ILE A 98 8.94 3.72 -5.02
C ILE A 98 10.32 3.07 -5.11
N VAL A 99 10.39 1.74 -5.24
CA VAL A 99 11.67 1.02 -5.34
C VAL A 99 12.46 1.43 -6.58
N ALA A 100 11.80 1.65 -7.72
CA ALA A 100 12.46 2.14 -8.93
C ALA A 100 13.04 3.55 -8.72
N ALA A 101 12.30 4.44 -8.05
CA ALA A 101 12.78 5.78 -7.69
C ALA A 101 13.97 5.73 -6.73
N MET A 102 13.90 4.92 -5.68
CA MET A 102 15.01 4.70 -4.74
C MET A 102 16.27 4.23 -5.47
N ASN A 103 16.14 3.22 -6.34
CA ASN A 103 17.27 2.68 -7.10
C ASN A 103 17.90 3.69 -8.07
N ALA A 104 17.14 4.69 -8.53
CA ALA A 104 17.66 5.74 -9.39
C ALA A 104 18.56 6.73 -8.61
N LEU A 105 18.32 6.91 -7.30
CA LEU A 105 19.10 7.79 -6.42
C LEU A 105 20.32 7.12 -5.81
N LEU A 106 20.32 5.78 -5.74
CA LEU A 106 21.47 5.04 -5.25
C LEU A 106 22.65 5.16 -6.22
N PRO A 107 23.89 5.34 -5.70
CA PRO A 107 25.07 5.34 -6.54
C PRO A 107 25.20 3.98 -7.23
N LYS A 108 25.26 3.97 -8.56
CA LYS A 108 25.48 2.76 -9.33
C LYS A 108 26.88 2.25 -9.01
N GLY A 109 26.97 1.24 -8.15
CA GLY A 109 28.23 0.60 -7.81
C GLY A 109 29.02 0.29 -9.07
N LYS A 110 30.26 0.76 -9.14
CA LYS A 110 31.20 0.28 -10.16
C LYS A 110 31.34 -1.23 -9.94
N LYS A 111 30.98 -2.02 -10.97
CA LYS A 111 31.29 -3.45 -11.03
C LYS A 111 32.79 -3.68 -10.92
#